data_AF-A0AAN6VJY1-F1
#
_entry.id   AF-A0AAN6VJY1-F1
#
_cell.length_a   1.000
_cell.length_b   1.000
_cell.length_c   1.000
_cell.angle_alpha   90.00
_cell.angle_beta   90.00
_cell.angle_gamma   90.00
#
_symmetry.space_group_name_H-M   'P 1'
#
loop_
_entity.id
_entity.type
_entity.pdbx_description
1 polymer ?
#
loop_
_entity_poly.entity_id
_entity_poly.type
_entity_poly.pdbx_seq_one_letter_code
_entity_poly.pdbx_strand_id
1 'polypeptide(L)'
;MTTSAPNLASNLGLPPAFSQSCAKWPEFPVNLGSRATGINASRLEQYQKDLDTVEASLFLESETEVEEIVIASKKDPKSRFIYIHAANARDRLRVRRSMFTMILSFHQVMPEYLDFLPSFGRQSTPRDIRFSGFRQQVDLARPRPELAVEALARSGQQYQIAYNLKGVTLKDEGEWSIRNAAFYHRFDIETGHAVWIVTKGRTDVLDRYKEMTSKFGRPEDRAFGTTDECFVSSLAPHLLFCRWSTEDWRGYIRNLEEAVDRKALMAVLGPREQGYSPERYQAGDIRQMQIWEEQASEAIVVLDGNVAVMASLRRFYQRLAADRRFPCRRSCAGEIGDFANQLDTMVSDMRNNIERARALIKTTSDRRELIKQYRQDEEAGRMHRLNKNLEEEAIVVMIITLVTLVYLPATFVSTFFSTDIVKYQEDEYPDGKFSQLAMDRWLQVTLPLTLFTICAAWGAKKWASRKAAEADGEVR
;
A
#
# COMPACT_ATOMS: atom_id res chain seq x y z
N MET A 1 17.82 44.41 46.77
CA MET A 1 19.16 44.30 46.16
C MET A 1 19.01 43.56 44.85
N THR A 2 19.10 44.32 43.77
CA THR A 2 19.02 43.92 42.37
C THR A 2 20.19 43.01 42.01
N THR A 3 19.94 41.70 41.90
CA THR A 3 20.86 40.76 41.27
C THR A 3 20.64 40.84 39.76
N SER A 4 21.46 41.65 39.12
CA SER A 4 21.66 41.67 37.67
C SER A 4 21.94 40.26 37.16
N ALA A 5 21.08 39.75 36.29
CA ALA A 5 21.39 38.62 35.44
C ALA A 5 22.70 38.92 34.67
N PRO A 6 23.63 37.97 34.55
CA PRO A 6 24.83 38.18 33.75
C PRO A 6 24.41 38.41 32.30
N ASN A 7 24.60 39.64 31.83
CA ASN A 7 24.60 40.00 30.42
C ASN A 7 25.64 39.14 29.68
N LEU A 8 25.19 38.03 29.08
CA LEU A 8 25.97 37.17 28.18
C LEU A 8 25.44 37.25 26.73
N ALA A 9 24.83 38.38 26.38
CA ALA A 9 24.58 38.76 25.00
C ALA A 9 25.77 39.61 24.50
N SER A 10 26.70 39.01 23.73
CA SER A 10 27.56 39.72 22.74
C SER A 10 28.76 38.94 22.16
N ASN A 11 28.95 37.64 22.37
CA ASN A 11 30.22 37.01 21.94
C ASN A 11 30.42 36.86 20.40
N LEU A 12 29.36 36.95 19.58
CA LEU A 12 29.47 36.75 18.12
C LEU A 12 28.92 37.90 17.26
N GLY A 13 28.32 38.95 17.84
CA GLY A 13 27.78 40.07 17.07
C GLY A 13 26.72 39.67 16.03
N LEU A 14 25.76 38.84 16.43
CA LEU A 14 24.71 38.34 15.52
C LEU A 14 23.84 39.50 14.98
N PRO A 15 23.44 39.46 13.70
CA PRO A 15 22.52 40.45 13.13
C PRO A 15 21.21 40.54 13.94
N PRO A 16 20.71 41.74 14.27
CA PRO A 16 19.49 41.91 15.06
C PRO A 16 18.27 41.18 14.45
N ALA A 17 18.14 41.22 13.12
CA ALA A 17 17.06 40.54 12.40
C ALA A 17 17.12 39.01 12.57
N PHE A 18 18.32 38.42 12.55
CA PHE A 18 18.50 36.99 12.77
C PHE A 18 18.18 36.59 14.21
N SER A 19 18.66 37.36 15.19
CA SER A 19 18.36 37.12 16.61
C SER A 19 16.87 37.25 16.91
N GLN A 20 16.18 38.22 16.29
CA GLN A 20 14.74 38.40 16.44
C GLN A 20 13.95 37.25 15.78
N SER A 21 14.37 36.80 14.59
CA SER A 21 13.77 35.64 13.93
C SER A 21 13.92 34.37 14.78
N CYS A 22 15.10 34.15 15.37
CA CYS A 22 15.35 33.04 16.29
C CYS A 22 14.50 33.16 17.57
N ALA A 23 14.32 34.36 18.14
CA ALA A 23 13.46 34.56 19.31
C ALA A 23 11.98 34.26 19.00
N LYS A 24 11.54 34.50 17.76
CA LYS A 24 10.21 34.18 17.24
C LYS A 24 10.11 32.74 16.68
N TRP A 25 10.92 31.81 17.16
CA TRP A 25 10.87 30.40 16.75
C TRP A 25 9.48 29.72 16.88
N PRO A 26 8.54 30.13 17.77
CA PRO A 26 7.21 29.52 17.80
C PRO A 26 6.42 29.79 16.51
N GLU A 27 6.69 30.93 15.87
CA GLU A 27 6.03 31.40 14.63
C GLU A 27 6.66 30.80 13.36
N PHE A 28 7.49 29.76 13.45
CA PHE A 28 8.05 29.13 12.25
C PHE A 28 6.96 28.51 11.35
N PRO A 29 6.99 28.70 10.02
CA PRO A 29 8.03 29.37 9.22
C PRO A 29 7.82 30.87 8.95
N VAL A 30 6.78 31.50 9.51
CA VAL A 30 6.44 32.91 9.29
C VAL A 30 7.57 33.84 9.79
N ASN A 31 8.26 33.46 10.85
CA ASN A 31 9.40 34.20 11.41
C ASN A 31 10.61 34.38 10.46
N LEU A 32 10.75 33.56 9.41
CA LEU A 32 11.79 33.72 8.39
C LEU A 32 11.44 34.84 7.38
N GLY A 33 10.15 35.09 7.17
CA GLY A 33 9.64 36.07 6.22
C GLY A 33 9.72 35.63 4.75
N SER A 34 8.84 36.21 3.94
CA SER A 34 8.66 35.87 2.51
C SER A 34 9.90 36.12 1.65
N ARG A 35 10.70 37.13 2.00
CA ARG A 35 11.91 37.48 1.24
C ARG A 35 13.06 36.50 1.47
N ALA A 36 13.20 35.93 2.68
CA ALA A 36 14.24 34.95 2.96
C ALA A 36 13.92 33.60 2.32
N THR A 37 12.65 33.22 2.31
CA THR A 37 12.16 31.92 1.82
C THR A 37 11.81 31.94 0.32
N GLY A 38 11.53 33.11 -0.25
CA GLY A 38 10.99 33.21 -1.61
C GLY A 38 9.54 32.72 -1.74
N ILE A 39 8.84 32.56 -0.61
CA ILE A 39 7.48 32.03 -0.51
C ILE A 39 6.52 33.12 -0.06
N ASN A 40 5.30 33.13 -0.59
CA ASN A 40 4.26 34.09 -0.19
C ASN A 40 3.86 33.92 1.28
N ALA A 41 3.52 35.03 1.96
CA ALA A 41 3.17 35.03 3.39
C ALA A 41 2.00 34.08 3.72
N SER A 42 0.96 34.07 2.88
CA SER A 42 -0.19 33.17 3.05
C SER A 42 0.17 31.68 3.04
N ARG A 43 1.20 31.30 2.26
CA ARG A 43 1.68 29.91 2.23
C ARG A 43 2.52 29.58 3.46
N LEU A 44 3.24 30.56 4.02
CA LEU A 44 3.96 30.38 5.29
C LEU A 44 2.97 30.18 6.45
N GLU A 45 1.87 30.93 6.48
CA GLU A 45 0.78 30.75 7.45
C GLU A 45 0.11 29.37 7.31
N GLN A 46 -0.10 28.90 6.07
CA GLN A 46 -0.62 27.56 5.83
C GLN A 46 0.31 26.48 6.40
N TYR A 47 1.62 26.60 6.18
CA TYR A 47 2.59 25.65 6.74
C TYR A 47 2.60 25.64 8.27
N GLN A 48 2.45 26.81 8.90
CA GLN A 48 2.32 26.88 10.35
C GLN A 48 1.07 26.13 10.83
N LYS A 49 -0.07 26.39 10.20
CA LYS A 49 -1.34 25.72 10.52
C LYS A 49 -1.28 24.21 10.32
N ASP A 50 -0.63 23.76 9.25
CA ASP A 50 -0.44 22.33 8.97
C ASP A 50 0.44 21.67 10.04
N LEU A 51 1.50 22.37 10.48
CA LEU A 51 2.38 21.91 11.56
C LEU A 51 1.66 21.81 12.90
N ASP A 52 0.80 22.78 13.22
CA ASP A 52 -0.01 22.78 14.45
C ASP A 52 -1.05 21.65 14.44
N THR A 53 -1.61 21.33 13.26
CA THR A 53 -2.57 20.23 13.08
C THR A 53 -1.95 18.86 13.38
N VAL A 54 -0.66 18.66 13.06
CA VAL A 54 0.03 17.38 13.25
C VAL A 54 0.78 17.27 14.58
N GLU A 55 0.84 18.34 15.37
CA GLU A 55 1.70 18.46 16.56
C GLU A 55 1.57 17.28 17.53
N ALA A 56 0.35 16.99 17.98
CA ALA A 56 0.07 15.93 18.95
C ALA A 56 0.42 14.53 18.42
N SER A 57 0.42 14.32 17.11
CA SER A 57 0.78 13.05 16.50
C SER A 57 2.28 12.94 16.23
N LEU A 58 2.96 14.07 15.97
CA LEU A 58 4.32 14.10 15.47
C LEU A 58 5.37 14.24 16.58
N PHE A 59 5.08 15.04 17.61
CA PHE A 59 6.03 15.40 18.66
C PHE A 59 5.71 14.74 20.02
N LEU A 60 6.69 14.73 20.92
CA LEU A 60 6.48 14.35 22.32
C LEU A 60 5.67 15.42 23.06
N GLU A 61 4.82 15.00 23.99
CA GLU A 61 4.05 15.90 24.87
C GLU A 61 4.97 16.63 25.86
N SER A 62 4.59 17.86 26.20
CA SER A 62 5.36 18.74 27.07
C SER A 62 5.00 18.50 28.54
N GLU A 63 5.96 18.13 29.38
CA GLU A 63 5.83 18.19 30.85
C GLU A 63 6.51 19.45 31.45
N THR A 64 7.26 20.22 30.66
CA THR A 64 8.04 21.39 31.15
C THR A 64 8.31 22.40 30.03
N GLU A 65 7.99 23.68 30.29
CA GLU A 65 8.39 24.81 29.45
C GLU A 65 9.92 24.90 29.41
N VAL A 66 10.51 24.73 28.24
CA VAL A 66 11.96 24.90 28.06
C VAL A 66 12.20 26.36 27.70
N GLU A 67 12.55 27.18 28.68
CA GLU A 67 13.18 28.50 28.46
C GLU A 67 14.64 28.34 28.01
N GLU A 68 14.90 27.69 26.87
CA GLU A 68 16.24 27.71 26.27
C GLU A 68 16.22 28.66 25.07
N ILE A 69 16.61 29.91 25.33
CA ILE A 69 16.97 30.85 24.27
C ILE A 69 18.19 30.27 23.56
N VAL A 70 18.11 30.05 22.24
CA VAL A 70 19.28 29.63 21.45
C VAL A 70 20.33 30.72 21.48
N ILE A 71 21.33 30.55 22.34
CA ILE A 71 22.52 31.39 22.33
C ILE A 71 23.57 30.66 21.50
N ALA A 72 23.74 31.10 20.24
CA ALA A 72 24.88 30.63 19.45
C ALA A 72 26.16 31.19 20.09
N SER A 73 26.98 30.28 20.61
CA SER A 73 28.25 30.61 21.29
C SER A 73 29.49 30.29 20.45
N LYS A 74 29.31 29.56 19.33
CA LYS A 74 30.39 29.13 18.42
C LYS A 74 29.96 29.31 16.96
N LYS A 75 30.95 29.49 16.08
CA LYS A 75 30.74 29.45 14.62
C LYS A 75 30.20 28.08 14.19
N ASP A 76 29.49 28.05 13.05
CA ASP A 76 29.01 26.79 12.52
C ASP A 76 30.21 25.88 12.15
N PRO A 77 30.14 24.57 12.43
CA PRO A 77 31.13 23.62 11.94
C PRO A 77 30.96 23.42 10.43
N LYS A 78 32.04 23.06 9.73
CA LYS A 78 32.04 22.84 8.28
C LYS A 78 30.98 21.86 7.79
N SER A 79 30.70 20.81 8.56
CA SER A 79 29.58 19.91 8.30
C SER A 79 28.84 19.64 9.60
N ARG A 80 27.51 19.84 9.58
CA ARG A 80 26.62 19.54 10.70
C ARG A 80 25.58 18.52 10.27
N PHE A 81 25.47 17.45 11.04
CA PHE A 81 24.46 16.41 10.84
C PHE A 81 23.48 16.39 12.02
N ILE A 82 22.22 16.71 11.76
CA ILE A 82 21.13 16.71 12.74
C ILE A 82 20.20 15.57 12.38
N TYR A 83 20.09 14.58 13.28
CA TYR A 83 19.26 13.41 13.07
C TYR A 83 18.07 13.42 14.03
N ILE A 84 16.87 13.56 13.48
CA ILE A 84 15.61 13.60 14.21
C ILE A 84 14.95 12.24 14.04
N HIS A 85 14.88 11.47 15.13
CA HIS A 85 14.46 10.08 15.05
C HIS A 85 13.27 9.73 15.90
N ALA A 86 12.51 8.74 15.46
CA ALA A 86 11.49 8.05 16.25
C ALA A 86 12.00 6.66 16.66
N ALA A 87 11.37 6.07 17.69
CA ALA A 87 11.69 4.70 18.10
C ALA A 87 11.38 3.71 16.95
N ASN A 88 10.18 3.81 16.38
CA ASN A 88 9.79 3.13 15.15
C ASN A 88 9.28 4.11 14.10
N ALA A 89 9.06 3.65 12.87
CA ALA A 89 8.54 4.49 11.78
C ALA A 89 7.11 5.02 12.01
N ARG A 90 6.38 4.50 13.01
CA ARG A 90 5.01 4.91 13.36
C ARG A 90 4.92 5.52 14.76
N ASP A 91 6.05 5.87 15.37
CA ASP A 91 6.09 6.54 16.66
C ASP A 91 6.28 8.05 16.49
N ARG A 92 5.96 8.80 17.55
CA ARG A 92 6.32 10.22 17.66
C ARG A 92 7.84 10.39 17.51
N LEU A 93 8.24 11.47 16.85
CA LEU A 93 9.65 11.89 16.80
C LEU A 93 10.09 12.20 18.22
N ARG A 94 11.32 11.79 18.58
CA ARG A 94 11.94 12.08 19.89
C ARG A 94 12.45 13.52 19.96
N VAL A 95 11.58 14.45 19.61
CA VAL A 95 11.83 15.89 19.66
C VAL A 95 10.54 16.58 20.07
N ARG A 96 10.69 17.67 20.82
CA ARG A 96 9.56 18.55 21.18
C ARG A 96 9.31 19.54 20.05
N ARG A 97 8.06 20.03 19.94
CA ARG A 97 7.68 21.06 18.96
C ARG A 97 8.57 22.30 19.06
N SER A 98 8.90 22.71 20.30
CA SER A 98 9.78 23.86 20.58
C SER A 98 11.18 23.65 20.04
N MET A 99 11.83 22.55 20.42
CA MET A 99 13.16 22.18 19.93
C MET A 99 13.19 22.07 18.40
N PHE A 100 12.14 21.51 17.80
CA PHE A 100 12.06 21.32 16.36
C PHE A 100 12.07 22.65 15.61
N THR A 101 11.15 23.57 15.89
CA THR A 101 11.14 24.84 15.17
C THR A 101 12.23 25.81 15.57
N MET A 102 12.78 25.64 16.77
CA MET A 102 13.99 26.31 17.17
C MET A 102 15.18 25.91 16.29
N ILE A 103 15.36 24.60 16.01
CA ILE A 103 16.37 24.10 15.07
C ILE A 103 16.12 24.64 13.65
N LEU A 104 14.87 24.58 13.16
CA LEU A 104 14.54 25.02 11.81
C LEU A 104 14.73 26.54 11.63
N SER A 105 14.35 27.34 12.63
CA SER A 105 14.54 28.79 12.64
C SER A 105 16.01 29.15 12.70
N PHE A 106 16.78 28.52 13.61
CA PHE A 106 18.19 28.79 13.78
C PHE A 106 19.02 28.48 12.52
N HIS A 107 18.68 27.39 11.82
CA HIS A 107 19.34 27.01 10.58
C HIS A 107 18.68 27.59 9.31
N GLN A 108 17.67 28.46 9.46
CA GLN A 108 16.96 29.11 8.35
C GLN A 108 16.51 28.10 7.27
N VAL A 109 15.90 27.01 7.74
CA VAL A 109 15.49 25.88 6.89
C VAL A 109 14.32 26.29 6.00
N MET A 110 14.38 25.94 4.71
CA MET A 110 13.31 26.26 3.78
C MET A 110 11.98 25.62 4.23
N PRO A 111 10.87 26.38 4.21
CA PRO A 111 9.57 25.92 4.71
C PRO A 111 9.03 24.68 4.00
N GLU A 112 9.40 24.46 2.73
CA GLU A 112 8.98 23.27 1.97
C GLU A 112 9.52 21.95 2.54
N TYR A 113 10.45 21.99 3.51
CA TYR A 113 10.80 20.80 4.28
C TYR A 113 9.60 20.25 5.07
N LEU A 114 8.66 21.11 5.47
CA LEU A 114 7.47 20.73 6.22
C LEU A 114 6.52 19.82 5.40
N ASP A 115 6.55 19.90 4.06
CA ASP A 115 5.78 19.02 3.17
C ASP A 115 6.05 17.52 3.42
N PHE A 116 7.24 17.19 3.94
CA PHE A 116 7.65 15.81 4.14
C PHE A 116 7.28 15.25 5.53
N LEU A 117 6.94 16.12 6.48
CA LEU A 117 6.67 15.73 7.87
C LEU A 117 5.37 14.93 8.11
N PRO A 118 4.26 15.16 7.37
CA PRO A 118 3.01 14.41 7.58
C PRO A 118 3.15 12.90 7.45
N SER A 119 4.20 12.43 6.76
CA SER A 119 4.53 11.01 6.62
C SER A 119 5.08 10.35 7.90
N PHE A 120 5.37 11.13 8.96
CA PHE A 120 5.89 10.66 10.24
C PHE A 120 4.88 10.83 11.39
N GLY A 121 5.23 10.33 12.57
CA GLY A 121 4.42 10.45 13.78
C GLY A 121 3.59 9.20 14.08
N ARG A 122 2.76 9.31 15.13
CA ARG A 122 1.88 8.24 15.60
C ARG A 122 0.78 7.95 14.59
N GLN A 123 0.85 6.79 13.96
CA GLN A 123 -0.06 6.39 12.89
C GLN A 123 -0.50 4.93 13.04
N SER A 124 -1.80 4.65 12.91
CA SER A 124 -2.35 3.29 12.88
C SER A 124 -2.07 2.61 11.53
N THR A 125 -2.34 3.33 10.45
CA THR A 125 -1.98 2.97 9.07
C THR A 125 -0.94 3.97 8.54
N PRO A 126 0.08 3.50 7.81
CA PRO A 126 1.10 4.39 7.28
C PRO A 126 0.49 5.35 6.25
N ARG A 127 0.57 6.66 6.55
CA ARG A 127 0.06 7.75 5.72
C ARG A 127 1.13 8.21 4.72
N ASP A 128 0.69 8.70 3.56
CA ASP A 128 1.54 9.32 2.54
C ASP A 128 2.74 8.48 2.06
N ILE A 129 2.67 7.14 2.14
CA ILE A 129 3.71 6.26 1.57
C ILE A 129 3.89 6.52 0.07
N ARG A 130 2.80 6.88 -0.62
CA ARG A 130 2.82 7.16 -2.07
C ARG A 130 3.40 8.54 -2.41
N PHE A 131 3.48 9.46 -1.45
CA PHE A 131 4.01 10.79 -1.68
C PHE A 131 5.53 10.76 -1.82
N SER A 132 6.05 11.24 -2.96
CA SER A 132 7.47 11.45 -3.16
C SER A 132 7.69 12.85 -3.72
N GLY A 133 8.68 13.56 -3.20
CA GLY A 133 8.89 14.96 -3.51
C GLY A 133 10.37 15.34 -3.54
N PHE A 134 10.67 16.33 -4.37
CA PHE A 134 11.96 17.01 -4.41
C PHE A 134 11.69 18.52 -4.44
N ARG A 135 12.26 19.24 -3.48
CA ARG A 135 12.16 20.69 -3.31
C ARG A 135 13.57 21.27 -3.35
N GLN A 136 13.70 22.42 -3.99
CA GLN A 136 14.99 23.11 -4.14
C GLN A 136 14.79 24.61 -4.04
N GLN A 137 15.71 25.28 -3.35
CA GLN A 137 15.87 26.72 -3.33
C GLN A 137 17.33 27.02 -3.65
N VAL A 138 17.58 27.92 -4.61
CA VAL A 138 18.91 28.18 -5.16
C VAL A 138 19.17 29.68 -5.17
N ASP A 139 20.10 30.12 -4.33
CA ASP A 139 20.45 31.52 -4.12
C ASP A 139 21.95 31.74 -4.38
N LEU A 140 22.35 31.74 -5.65
CA LEU A 140 23.77 31.82 -6.05
C LEU A 140 24.24 33.21 -6.48
N ALA A 141 23.33 34.07 -6.95
CA ALA A 141 23.71 35.24 -7.74
C ALA A 141 24.09 36.47 -6.92
N ARG A 142 23.41 36.67 -5.78
CA ARG A 142 23.67 37.75 -4.83
C ARG A 142 23.39 37.21 -3.43
N PRO A 143 24.25 37.48 -2.44
CA PRO A 143 23.98 37.09 -1.07
C PRO A 143 22.69 37.80 -0.63
N ARG A 144 21.69 37.03 -0.18
CA ARG A 144 20.51 37.64 0.44
C ARG A 144 20.91 38.15 1.82
N PRO A 145 20.81 39.45 2.11
CA PRO A 145 21.22 39.99 3.42
C PRO A 145 20.48 39.34 4.58
N GLU A 146 19.24 38.87 4.37
CA GLU A 146 18.44 38.19 5.39
C GLU A 146 18.95 36.78 5.72
N LEU A 147 19.68 36.15 4.80
CA LEU A 147 20.27 34.81 4.97
C LEU A 147 21.74 34.87 5.38
N ALA A 148 22.42 35.99 5.13
CA ALA A 148 23.81 36.20 5.49
C ALA A 148 23.95 36.40 7.01
N VAL A 149 24.78 35.57 7.63
CA VAL A 149 25.15 35.66 9.05
C VAL A 149 26.64 35.37 9.15
N GLU A 150 27.46 36.39 8.87
CA GLU A 150 28.93 36.27 8.83
C GLU A 150 29.51 35.77 10.15
N ALA A 151 28.90 36.17 11.27
CA ALA A 151 29.20 35.70 12.62
C ALA A 151 29.18 34.15 12.72
N LEU A 152 28.30 33.49 11.97
CA LEU A 152 28.17 32.03 11.92
C LEU A 152 28.82 31.42 10.67
N ALA A 153 29.61 32.19 9.92
CA ALA A 153 30.19 31.80 8.64
C ALA A 153 29.14 31.43 7.57
N ARG A 154 28.04 32.19 7.52
CA ARG A 154 27.00 32.06 6.48
C ARG A 154 27.07 33.26 5.55
N SER A 155 27.40 33.05 4.28
CA SER A 155 27.51 34.09 3.25
C SER A 155 26.15 34.57 2.74
N GLY A 156 25.12 33.73 2.86
CA GLY A 156 23.83 33.95 2.21
C GLY A 156 23.82 33.57 0.72
N GLN A 157 24.93 33.04 0.18
CA GLN A 157 24.99 32.36 -1.11
C GLN A 157 24.96 30.85 -0.91
N GLN A 158 23.79 30.26 -1.07
CA GLN A 158 23.56 28.86 -0.73
C GLN A 158 22.53 28.22 -1.63
N TYR A 159 22.52 26.89 -1.65
CA TYR A 159 21.38 26.12 -2.09
C TYR A 159 20.82 25.30 -0.93
N GLN A 160 19.51 25.08 -0.97
CA GLN A 160 18.80 24.20 -0.07
C GLN A 160 18.02 23.19 -0.90
N ILE A 161 18.05 21.93 -0.50
CA ILE A 161 17.25 20.87 -1.10
C ILE A 161 16.61 20.04 -0.01
N ALA A 162 15.38 19.60 -0.27
CA ALA A 162 14.68 18.64 0.57
C ALA A 162 14.00 17.60 -0.30
N TYR A 163 14.09 16.35 0.12
CA TYR A 163 13.48 15.25 -0.58
C TYR A 163 13.23 14.10 0.39
N ASN A 164 12.38 13.17 -0.01
CA ASN A 164 12.21 11.93 0.70
C ASN A 164 12.62 10.74 -0.16
N LEU A 165 13.14 9.71 0.50
CA LEU A 165 13.38 8.41 -0.10
C LEU A 165 12.77 7.34 0.79
N LYS A 166 12.43 6.21 0.18
CA LYS A 166 11.84 5.07 0.90
C LYS A 166 12.66 3.82 0.70
N GLY A 167 12.99 3.14 1.79
CA GLY A 167 13.60 1.83 1.77
C GLY A 167 12.61 0.76 2.22
N VAL A 168 12.96 -0.50 2.02
CA VAL A 168 12.24 -1.63 2.61
C VAL A 168 13.13 -2.29 3.65
N THR A 169 12.53 -2.76 4.74
CA THR A 169 13.24 -3.48 5.80
C THR A 169 12.43 -4.69 6.22
N LEU A 170 13.10 -5.82 6.40
CA LEU A 170 12.53 -7.02 7.02
C LEU A 170 12.51 -6.82 8.54
N LYS A 171 11.34 -7.00 9.17
CA LYS A 171 11.24 -7.04 10.63
C LYS A 171 11.70 -8.40 11.16
N ASP A 172 12.05 -8.46 12.44
CA ASP A 172 12.46 -9.69 13.11
C ASP A 172 11.36 -10.79 13.08
N GLU A 173 10.09 -10.38 12.96
CA GLU A 173 8.92 -11.27 12.80
C GLU A 173 8.73 -11.82 11.38
N GLY A 174 9.65 -11.50 10.44
CA GLY A 174 9.55 -11.93 9.03
C GLY A 174 8.60 -11.07 8.18
N GLU A 175 8.02 -10.02 8.73
CA GLU A 175 7.15 -9.10 8.00
C GLU A 175 7.97 -7.97 7.33
N TRP A 176 7.76 -7.80 6.03
CA TRP A 176 8.36 -6.69 5.28
C TRP A 176 7.63 -5.38 5.51
N SER A 177 8.37 -4.28 5.60
CA SER A 177 7.79 -2.95 5.78
C SER A 177 8.54 -1.86 5.04
N ILE A 178 7.79 -1.00 4.35
CA ILE A 178 8.30 0.20 3.68
C ILE A 178 8.56 1.28 4.73
N ARG A 179 9.73 1.91 4.67
CA ARG A 179 10.21 2.93 5.62
C ARG A 179 10.48 4.22 4.87
N ASN A 180 9.86 5.32 5.31
CA ASN A 180 10.11 6.65 4.76
C ASN A 180 11.24 7.37 5.52
N ALA A 181 11.96 8.23 4.81
CA ALA A 181 12.99 9.10 5.34
C ALA A 181 12.96 10.44 4.60
N ALA A 182 13.02 11.54 5.35
CA ALA A 182 13.10 12.88 4.79
C ALA A 182 14.49 13.45 5.03
N PHE A 183 15.06 14.04 3.99
CA PHE A 183 16.41 14.57 3.98
C PHE A 183 16.34 16.03 3.58
N TYR A 184 16.97 16.88 4.36
CA TYR A 184 17.23 18.27 4.05
C TYR A 184 18.74 18.50 4.02
N HIS A 185 19.19 19.21 3.00
CA HIS A 185 20.58 19.59 2.82
C HIS A 185 20.66 21.06 2.44
N ARG A 186 21.53 21.78 3.13
CA ARG A 186 21.92 23.15 2.82
C ARG A 186 23.42 23.20 2.65
N PHE A 187 23.89 23.87 1.60
CA PHE A 187 25.31 24.08 1.35
C PHE A 187 25.58 25.55 1.03
N ASP A 188 26.44 26.17 1.83
CA ASP A 188 26.98 27.50 1.59
C ASP A 188 28.20 27.39 0.67
N ILE A 189 28.14 28.05 -0.48
CA ILE A 189 29.09 27.84 -1.56
C ILE A 189 30.37 28.65 -1.35
N GLU A 190 30.29 29.75 -0.62
CA GLU A 190 31.43 30.60 -0.33
C GLU A 190 32.21 30.08 0.87
N THR A 191 31.50 29.68 1.93
CA THR A 191 32.16 29.27 3.18
C THR A 191 32.36 27.75 3.29
N GLY A 192 31.70 26.97 2.43
CA GLY A 192 31.77 25.51 2.40
C GLY A 192 31.12 24.85 3.62
N HIS A 193 30.11 25.49 4.22
CA HIS A 193 29.38 24.94 5.37
C HIS A 193 28.16 24.14 4.89
N ALA A 194 28.09 22.88 5.29
CA ALA A 194 27.00 21.97 5.00
C ALA A 194 26.16 21.71 6.25
N VAL A 195 24.83 21.76 6.12
CA VAL A 195 23.89 21.35 7.17
C VAL A 195 22.96 20.29 6.62
N TRP A 196 22.89 19.18 7.35
CA TRP A 196 22.00 18.07 7.08
C TRP A 196 20.98 17.96 8.20
N ILE A 197 19.71 17.88 7.83
CA ILE A 197 18.64 17.51 8.76
C ILE A 197 17.97 16.28 8.17
N VAL A 198 17.98 15.19 8.94
CA VAL A 198 17.40 13.92 8.52
C VAL A 198 16.32 13.52 9.51
N THR A 199 15.09 13.39 9.02
CA THR A 199 13.97 12.87 9.81
C THR A 199 13.66 11.45 9.37
N LYS A 200 13.83 10.49 10.27
CA LYS A 200 13.61 9.06 9.98
C LYS A 200 13.32 8.24 11.23
N GLY A 201 12.46 7.24 11.12
CA GLY A 201 12.28 6.22 12.18
C GLY A 201 13.48 5.27 12.25
N ARG A 202 13.91 4.92 13.46
CA ARG A 202 15.13 4.15 13.79
C ARG A 202 16.43 4.89 13.46
N THR A 203 17.56 4.29 13.81
CA THR A 203 18.91 4.89 13.70
C THR A 203 19.77 4.29 12.59
N ASP A 204 19.22 3.42 11.73
CA ASP A 204 19.97 2.70 10.68
C ASP A 204 20.75 3.64 9.75
N VAL A 205 20.14 4.74 9.30
CA VAL A 205 20.83 5.73 8.46
C VAL A 205 21.84 6.55 9.26
N LEU A 206 21.54 6.84 10.52
CA LEU A 206 22.47 7.55 11.41
C LEU A 206 23.73 6.72 11.65
N ASP A 207 23.59 5.42 11.89
CA ASP A 207 24.72 4.53 12.18
C ASP A 207 25.60 4.35 10.94
N ARG A 208 25.01 4.24 9.74
CA ARG A 208 25.75 4.28 8.47
C ARG A 208 26.46 5.61 8.23
N TYR A 209 25.83 6.73 8.57
CA TYR A 209 26.47 8.04 8.46
C TYR A 209 27.67 8.15 9.42
N LYS A 210 27.54 7.64 10.64
CA LYS A 210 28.65 7.55 11.60
C LYS A 210 29.77 6.68 11.06
N GLU A 211 29.48 5.54 10.44
CA GLU A 211 30.49 4.67 9.82
C GLU A 211 31.22 5.37 8.67
N MET A 212 30.48 6.03 7.77
CA MET A 212 31.03 6.82 6.67
C MET A 212 31.94 7.95 7.17
N THR A 213 31.61 8.56 8.31
CA THR A 213 32.40 9.64 8.94
C THR A 213 33.40 9.15 9.99
N SER A 214 33.41 7.85 10.33
CA SER A 214 34.35 7.21 11.25
C SER A 214 35.70 7.00 10.60
N LYS A 215 36.80 6.82 11.34
CA LYS A 215 38.16 6.64 10.78
C LYS A 215 38.30 5.64 9.61
N PHE A 216 37.38 4.69 9.44
CA PHE A 216 37.39 3.66 8.39
C PHE A 216 36.76 4.04 7.04
N GLY A 217 35.89 5.04 6.98
CA GLY A 217 35.34 5.51 5.69
C GLY A 217 36.36 6.28 4.84
N ARG A 218 35.95 6.74 3.65
CA ARG A 218 36.88 7.30 2.67
C ARG A 218 37.45 8.65 3.14
N PRO A 219 38.72 8.96 2.82
CA PRO A 219 39.32 10.25 3.14
C PRO A 219 38.59 11.42 2.47
N GLU A 220 38.17 11.24 1.22
CA GLU A 220 37.43 12.24 0.43
C GLU A 220 36.11 12.64 1.08
N ASP A 221 35.42 11.69 1.72
CA ASP A 221 34.14 11.92 2.41
C ASP A 221 34.29 12.77 3.69
N ARG A 222 35.53 13.06 4.12
CA ARG A 222 35.87 13.81 5.35
C ARG A 222 36.85 14.95 5.13
N ALA A 223 37.14 15.28 3.87
CA ALA A 223 37.97 16.43 3.55
C ALA A 223 37.13 17.71 3.69
N PHE A 224 37.57 18.62 4.55
CA PHE A 224 36.92 19.92 4.81
C PHE A 224 37.89 21.09 4.74
N GLY A 225 39.05 20.91 4.10
CA GLY A 225 40.11 21.91 4.03
C GLY A 225 39.75 23.03 3.05
N THR A 226 39.26 22.65 1.87
CA THR A 226 38.83 23.58 0.81
C THR A 226 37.30 23.56 0.62
N THR A 227 36.76 24.60 -0.03
CA THR A 227 35.33 24.65 -0.40
C THR A 227 34.95 23.51 -1.34
N ASP A 228 35.85 23.17 -2.25
CA ASP A 228 35.67 22.10 -3.24
C ASP A 228 35.63 20.74 -2.55
N GLU A 229 36.54 20.49 -1.60
CA GLU A 229 36.51 19.30 -0.75
C GLU A 229 35.22 19.21 0.09
N CYS A 230 34.80 20.31 0.73
CA CYS A 230 33.53 20.34 1.45
C CYS A 230 32.34 19.98 0.55
N PHE A 231 32.35 20.47 -0.70
CA PHE A 231 31.32 20.16 -1.67
C PHE A 231 31.33 18.67 -2.05
N VAL A 232 32.49 18.10 -2.36
CA VAL A 232 32.63 16.68 -2.69
C VAL A 232 32.19 15.80 -1.49
N SER A 233 32.63 16.14 -0.28
CA SER A 233 32.18 15.48 0.95
C SER A 233 30.67 15.56 1.14
N SER A 234 30.01 16.65 0.71
CA SER A 234 28.54 16.77 0.76
C SER A 234 27.80 15.86 -0.25
N LEU A 235 28.46 15.36 -1.30
CA LEU A 235 27.83 14.41 -2.23
C LEU A 235 27.74 13.00 -1.64
N ALA A 236 28.65 12.62 -0.75
CA ALA A 236 28.70 11.28 -0.17
C ALA A 236 27.45 10.91 0.67
N PRO A 237 26.92 11.79 1.55
CA PRO A 237 25.65 11.53 2.25
C PRO A 237 24.47 11.31 1.30
N HIS A 238 24.38 12.08 0.20
CA HIS A 238 23.35 11.86 -0.82
C HIS A 238 23.41 10.45 -1.41
N LEU A 239 24.60 9.99 -1.77
CA LEU A 239 24.81 8.62 -2.28
C LEU A 239 24.45 7.58 -1.23
N LEU A 240 24.82 7.79 0.03
CA LEU A 240 24.47 6.90 1.13
C LEU A 240 22.96 6.76 1.28
N PHE A 241 22.20 7.87 1.25
CA PHE A 241 20.75 7.84 1.35
C PHE A 241 20.09 7.19 0.13
N CYS A 242 20.61 7.45 -1.07
CA CYS A 242 20.13 6.81 -2.28
C CYS A 242 20.35 5.29 -2.25
N ARG A 243 21.55 4.83 -1.86
CA ARG A 243 21.86 3.40 -1.69
C ARG A 243 20.94 2.74 -0.67
N TRP A 244 20.78 3.35 0.50
CA TRP A 244 19.83 2.87 1.52
C TRP A 244 18.42 2.66 0.96
N SER A 245 17.94 3.55 0.09
CA SER A 245 16.61 3.42 -0.51
C SER A 245 16.48 2.33 -1.60
N THR A 246 17.61 1.81 -2.12
CA THR A 246 17.63 0.71 -3.11
C THR A 246 17.73 -0.67 -2.50
N GLU A 247 18.08 -0.76 -1.21
CA GLU A 247 18.31 -2.02 -0.53
C GLU A 247 17.03 -2.82 -0.30
N ASP A 248 17.18 -4.14 -0.20
CA ASP A 248 16.16 -5.13 0.14
C ASP A 248 14.93 -5.26 -0.77
N TRP A 249 14.70 -4.34 -1.71
CA TRP A 249 13.60 -4.40 -2.68
C TRP A 249 13.59 -5.71 -3.48
N ARG A 250 14.77 -6.24 -3.81
CA ARG A 250 14.88 -7.54 -4.48
C ARG A 250 14.29 -8.67 -3.64
N GLY A 251 14.56 -8.67 -2.33
CA GLY A 251 14.06 -9.65 -1.37
C GLY A 251 12.57 -9.50 -1.11
N TYR A 252 12.10 -8.26 -1.02
CA TYR A 252 10.67 -7.94 -0.89
C TYR A 252 9.85 -8.47 -2.08
N ILE A 253 10.26 -8.13 -3.30
CA ILE A 253 9.56 -8.56 -4.52
C ILE A 253 9.62 -10.09 -4.64
N ARG A 254 10.77 -10.71 -4.35
CA ARG A 254 10.89 -12.18 -4.33
C ARG A 254 9.92 -12.83 -3.34
N ASN A 255 9.75 -12.24 -2.16
CA ASN A 255 8.81 -12.76 -1.17
C ASN A 255 7.35 -12.72 -1.69
N LEU A 256 6.97 -11.65 -2.40
CA LEU A 256 5.65 -11.57 -3.05
C LEU A 256 5.53 -12.58 -4.20
N GLU A 257 6.56 -12.73 -5.04
CA GLU A 257 6.62 -13.74 -6.11
C GLU A 257 6.42 -15.15 -5.54
N GLU A 258 7.17 -15.52 -4.50
CA GLU A 258 7.07 -16.82 -3.83
C GLU A 258 5.71 -17.05 -3.17
N ALA A 259 5.09 -16.00 -2.61
CA ALA A 259 3.77 -16.08 -1.99
C ALA A 259 2.68 -16.37 -3.04
N VAL A 260 2.73 -15.65 -4.16
CA VAL A 260 1.83 -15.83 -5.31
C VAL A 260 2.03 -17.21 -5.93
N ASP A 261 3.27 -17.63 -6.18
CA ASP A 261 3.59 -18.94 -6.75
C ASP A 261 3.06 -20.06 -5.86
N ARG A 262 3.30 -20.01 -4.55
CA ARG A 262 2.86 -21.06 -3.62
C ARG A 262 1.34 -21.26 -3.63
N LYS A 263 0.56 -20.17 -3.66
CA LYS A 263 -0.91 -20.29 -3.69
C LYS A 263 -1.48 -20.57 -5.08
N ALA A 264 -0.84 -20.07 -6.13
CA ALA A 264 -1.33 -20.27 -7.50
C ALA A 264 -0.85 -21.60 -8.14
N LEU A 265 0.09 -22.31 -7.51
CA LEU A 265 0.71 -23.51 -8.08
C LEU A 265 -0.32 -24.55 -8.52
N MET A 266 -1.36 -24.78 -7.72
CA MET A 266 -2.39 -25.78 -8.02
C MET A 266 -3.37 -25.35 -9.12
N ALA A 267 -3.61 -24.05 -9.31
CA ALA A 267 -4.41 -23.55 -10.42
C ALA A 267 -3.71 -23.78 -11.77
N VAL A 268 -2.37 -23.81 -11.76
CA VAL A 268 -1.56 -23.99 -12.97
C VAL A 268 -1.15 -25.44 -13.20
N LEU A 269 -0.78 -26.16 -12.14
CA LEU A 269 -0.20 -27.51 -12.20
C LEU A 269 -1.11 -28.62 -11.63
N GLY A 270 -2.29 -28.28 -11.11
CA GLY A 270 -3.21 -29.24 -10.51
C GLY A 270 -3.57 -30.36 -11.50
N PRO A 271 -3.52 -31.65 -11.10
CA PRO A 271 -3.93 -32.74 -11.96
C PRO A 271 -5.37 -32.54 -12.44
N ARG A 272 -5.58 -32.61 -13.75
CA ARG A 272 -6.92 -32.57 -14.37
C ARG A 272 -7.66 -33.91 -14.29
N GLU A 273 -7.07 -34.91 -13.64
CA GLU A 273 -7.59 -36.28 -13.60
C GLU A 273 -8.60 -36.48 -12.46
N GLN A 274 -9.64 -37.26 -12.76
CA GLN A 274 -10.70 -37.64 -11.82
C GLN A 274 -10.12 -38.48 -10.67
N GLY A 275 -10.07 -37.93 -9.47
CA GLY A 275 -9.75 -38.69 -8.25
C GLY A 275 -8.84 -37.98 -7.25
N TYR A 276 -8.09 -36.97 -7.69
CA TYR A 276 -7.37 -36.07 -6.79
C TYR A 276 -8.29 -34.92 -6.42
N SER A 277 -8.50 -34.68 -5.12
CA SER A 277 -9.14 -33.43 -4.66
C SER A 277 -8.06 -32.35 -4.73
N PRO A 278 -8.10 -31.40 -5.67
CA PRO A 278 -7.26 -30.21 -5.53
C PRO A 278 -7.68 -29.55 -4.21
N GLU A 279 -6.74 -29.03 -3.43
CA GLU A 279 -7.11 -28.12 -2.35
C GLU A 279 -8.07 -27.07 -2.93
N ARG A 280 -9.31 -27.06 -2.45
CA ARG A 280 -10.36 -26.21 -3.03
C ARG A 280 -9.99 -24.75 -2.76
N TYR A 281 -9.85 -23.99 -3.84
CA TYR A 281 -9.70 -22.54 -3.74
C TYR A 281 -10.90 -21.93 -3.03
N GLN A 282 -10.65 -21.30 -1.88
CA GLN A 282 -11.67 -20.58 -1.14
C GLN A 282 -11.74 -19.13 -1.60
N ALA A 283 -12.84 -18.44 -1.28
CA ALA A 283 -12.95 -17.00 -1.49
C ALA A 283 -11.82 -16.21 -0.77
N GLY A 284 -11.27 -16.76 0.32
CA GLY A 284 -10.12 -16.21 1.02
C GLY A 284 -8.83 -16.20 0.19
N ASP A 285 -8.63 -17.17 -0.71
CA ASP A 285 -7.43 -17.24 -1.54
C ASP A 285 -7.41 -16.17 -2.62
N ILE A 286 -8.57 -15.92 -3.25
CA ILE A 286 -8.76 -14.82 -4.20
C ILE A 286 -8.51 -13.47 -3.51
N ARG A 287 -9.00 -13.31 -2.27
CA ARG A 287 -8.75 -12.11 -1.47
C ARG A 287 -7.26 -11.95 -1.16
N GLN A 288 -6.55 -13.03 -0.83
CA GLN A 288 -5.13 -12.97 -0.53
C GLN A 288 -4.30 -12.58 -1.76
N MET A 289 -4.65 -13.09 -2.94
CA MET A 289 -4.02 -12.68 -4.21
C MET A 289 -4.24 -11.20 -4.50
N GLN A 290 -5.44 -10.68 -4.25
CA GLN A 290 -5.75 -9.26 -4.37
C GLN A 290 -4.85 -8.41 -3.45
N ILE A 291 -4.65 -8.84 -2.20
CA ILE A 291 -3.76 -8.15 -1.24
C ILE A 291 -2.32 -8.10 -1.78
N TRP A 292 -1.81 -9.19 -2.35
CA TRP A 292 -0.46 -9.20 -2.93
C TRP A 292 -0.33 -8.33 -4.18
N GLU A 293 -1.37 -8.28 -5.04
CA GLU A 293 -1.42 -7.34 -6.17
C GLU A 293 -1.36 -5.88 -5.68
N GLU A 294 -2.10 -5.54 -4.62
CA GLU A 294 -2.09 -4.21 -4.01
C GLU A 294 -0.73 -3.86 -3.40
N GLN A 295 -0.09 -4.81 -2.72
CA GLN A 295 1.26 -4.64 -2.17
C GLN A 295 2.32 -4.45 -3.27
N ALA A 296 2.26 -5.24 -4.35
CA ALA A 296 3.13 -5.05 -5.51
C ALA A 296 2.89 -3.71 -6.19
N SER A 297 1.63 -3.27 -6.30
CA SER A 297 1.28 -1.96 -6.86
C SER A 297 1.79 -0.81 -5.99
N GLU A 298 1.73 -0.94 -4.66
CA GLU A 298 2.28 0.04 -3.73
C GLU A 298 3.81 0.15 -3.89
N ALA A 299 4.50 -0.99 -4.00
CA ALA A 299 5.94 -1.03 -4.24
C ALA A 299 6.33 -0.32 -5.55
N ILE A 300 5.58 -0.51 -6.63
CA ILE A 300 5.81 0.20 -7.90
C ILE A 300 5.72 1.71 -7.69
N VAL A 301 4.66 2.21 -7.05
CA VAL A 301 4.46 3.65 -6.81
C VAL A 301 5.61 4.23 -5.97
N VAL A 302 6.07 3.49 -4.96
CA VAL A 302 7.19 3.92 -4.12
C VAL A 302 8.51 3.94 -4.89
N LEU A 303 8.81 2.90 -5.65
CA LEU A 303 10.03 2.81 -6.47
C LEU A 303 10.04 3.88 -7.56
N ASP A 304 8.92 4.11 -8.25
CA ASP A 304 8.78 5.18 -9.24
C ASP A 304 9.03 6.56 -8.59
N GLY A 305 8.52 6.74 -7.36
CA GLY A 305 8.79 7.93 -6.55
C GLY A 305 10.28 8.13 -6.24
N ASN A 306 10.98 7.10 -5.78
CA ASN A 306 12.42 7.15 -5.54
C ASN A 306 13.20 7.44 -6.84
N VAL A 307 12.84 6.80 -7.96
CA VAL A 307 13.42 7.04 -9.29
C VAL A 307 13.26 8.51 -9.69
N ALA A 308 12.08 9.09 -9.49
CA ALA A 308 11.82 10.50 -9.79
C ALA A 308 12.65 11.45 -8.92
N VAL A 309 12.82 11.13 -7.63
CA VAL A 309 13.65 11.92 -6.70
C VAL A 309 15.13 11.84 -7.08
N MET A 310 15.68 10.65 -7.34
CA MET A 310 17.08 10.49 -7.77
C MET A 310 17.33 11.16 -9.12
N ALA A 311 16.39 11.06 -10.06
CA ALA A 311 16.49 11.77 -11.34
C ALA A 311 16.46 13.29 -11.14
N SER A 312 15.67 13.80 -10.19
CA SER A 312 15.64 15.22 -9.85
C SER A 312 16.94 15.68 -9.20
N LEU A 313 17.51 14.88 -8.30
CA LEU A 313 18.81 15.11 -7.67
C LEU A 313 19.93 15.16 -8.71
N ARG A 314 19.96 14.20 -9.64
CA ARG A 314 20.89 14.17 -10.77
C ARG A 314 20.78 15.44 -11.61
N ARG A 315 19.56 15.80 -12.04
CA ARG A 315 19.29 17.02 -12.82
C ARG A 315 19.65 18.29 -12.06
N PHE A 316 19.49 18.31 -10.74
CA PHE A 316 19.88 19.44 -9.91
C PHE A 316 21.40 19.67 -9.97
N TYR A 317 22.20 18.65 -9.64
CA TYR A 317 23.66 18.78 -9.65
C TYR A 317 24.24 19.00 -11.05
N GLN A 318 23.66 18.41 -12.09
CA GLN A 318 24.03 18.69 -13.49
C GLN A 318 23.76 20.15 -13.86
N ARG A 319 22.61 20.72 -13.45
CA ARG A 319 22.30 22.15 -13.66
C ARG A 319 23.22 23.04 -12.83
N LEU A 320 23.57 22.64 -11.61
CA LEU A 320 24.49 23.38 -10.76
C LEU A 320 25.89 23.46 -11.40
N ALA A 321 26.39 22.36 -11.97
CA ALA A 321 27.65 22.33 -12.72
C ALA A 321 27.62 23.18 -14.02
N ALA A 322 26.45 23.31 -14.64
CA ALA A 322 26.26 24.16 -15.82
C ALA A 322 26.16 25.65 -15.47
N ASP A 323 25.79 25.99 -14.22
CA ASP A 323 25.64 27.37 -13.79
C ASP A 323 27.01 28.06 -13.67
N ARG A 324 27.14 29.21 -14.35
CA ARG A 324 28.37 30.02 -14.32
C ARG A 324 28.63 30.64 -12.95
N ARG A 325 27.59 30.74 -12.11
CA ARG A 325 27.64 31.31 -10.75
C ARG A 325 28.17 30.32 -9.73
N PHE A 326 28.31 29.04 -10.08
CA PHE A 326 28.87 28.02 -9.19
C PHE A 326 30.41 28.03 -9.27
N PRO A 327 31.13 28.40 -8.20
CA PRO A 327 32.59 28.52 -8.19
C PRO A 327 33.29 27.18 -8.47
N CYS A 328 32.78 26.08 -7.89
CA CYS A 328 33.40 24.76 -7.99
C CYS A 328 33.10 24.02 -9.31
N ARG A 329 32.47 24.68 -10.30
CA ARG A 329 31.94 23.99 -11.50
C ARG A 329 32.98 23.24 -12.32
N ARG A 330 34.22 23.75 -12.36
CA ARG A 330 35.31 23.17 -13.15
C ARG A 330 36.10 22.15 -12.33
N SER A 331 36.43 22.51 -11.09
CA SER A 331 37.17 21.65 -10.18
C SER A 331 36.41 20.36 -9.87
N CYS A 332 35.10 20.45 -9.60
CA CYS A 332 34.29 19.31 -9.18
C CYS A 332 33.49 18.66 -10.34
N ALA A 333 33.85 18.94 -11.59
CA ALA A 333 33.08 18.45 -12.74
C ALA A 333 33.12 16.92 -12.86
N GLY A 334 34.27 16.30 -12.56
CA GLY A 334 34.44 14.86 -12.57
C GLY A 334 33.60 14.17 -11.51
N GLU A 335 33.65 14.68 -10.28
CA GLU A 335 32.95 14.17 -9.11
C GLU A 335 31.43 14.31 -9.25
N ILE A 336 30.95 15.40 -9.85
CA ILE A 336 29.53 15.55 -10.20
C ILE A 336 29.13 14.52 -11.28
N GLY A 337 30.00 14.25 -12.24
CA GLY A 337 29.82 13.20 -13.24
C GLY A 337 29.72 11.82 -12.62
N ASP A 338 30.66 11.47 -11.74
CA ASP A 338 30.70 10.19 -11.04
C ASP A 338 29.50 10.02 -10.10
N PHE A 339 29.10 11.08 -9.41
CA PHE A 339 27.88 11.13 -8.62
C PHE A 339 26.64 10.85 -9.48
N ALA A 340 26.53 11.51 -10.65
CA ALA A 340 25.42 11.30 -11.58
C ALA A 340 25.38 9.87 -12.13
N ASN A 341 26.53 9.29 -12.48
CA ASN A 341 26.65 7.91 -12.96
C ASN A 341 26.23 6.89 -11.89
N GLN A 342 26.61 7.13 -10.63
CA GLN A 342 26.19 6.29 -9.51
C GLN A 342 24.67 6.35 -9.29
N LEU A 343 24.06 7.54 -9.37
CA LEU A 343 22.60 7.67 -9.31
C LEU A 343 21.92 6.94 -10.47
N ASP A 344 22.47 7.01 -11.68
CA ASP A 344 21.91 6.33 -12.85
C ASP A 344 21.94 4.81 -12.73
N THR A 345 23.00 4.27 -12.14
CA THR A 345 23.08 2.84 -11.82
C THR A 345 21.98 2.44 -10.84
N MET A 346 21.82 3.17 -9.74
CA MET A 346 20.75 2.92 -8.74
C MET A 346 19.34 3.07 -9.33
N VAL A 347 19.14 4.07 -10.19
CA VAL A 347 17.88 4.26 -10.91
C VAL A 347 17.58 3.08 -11.84
N SER A 348 18.61 2.56 -12.53
CA SER A 348 18.43 1.38 -13.38
C SER A 348 18.05 0.14 -12.58
N ASP A 349 18.68 -0.07 -11.41
CA ASP A 349 18.34 -1.20 -10.53
C ASP A 349 16.90 -1.12 -10.01
N MET A 350 16.46 0.08 -9.60
CA MET A 350 15.07 0.28 -9.18
C MET A 350 14.08 0.05 -10.33
N ARG A 351 14.39 0.49 -11.56
CA ARG A 351 13.57 0.21 -12.74
C ARG A 351 13.43 -1.27 -13.03
N ASN A 352 14.51 -2.04 -12.89
CA ASN A 352 14.45 -3.50 -13.04
C ASN A 352 13.50 -4.13 -12.00
N ASN A 353 13.52 -3.65 -10.75
CA ASN A 353 12.59 -4.09 -9.72
C ASN A 353 11.13 -3.65 -10.01
N ILE A 354 10.90 -2.47 -10.58
CA ILE A 354 9.58 -2.02 -11.04
C ILE A 354 9.03 -2.97 -12.11
N GLU A 355 9.82 -3.32 -13.12
CA GLU A 355 9.38 -4.22 -14.19
C GLU A 355 9.06 -5.63 -13.67
N ARG A 356 9.84 -6.13 -12.71
CA ARG A 356 9.53 -7.39 -12.01
C ARG A 356 8.19 -7.32 -11.27
N ALA A 357 7.94 -6.24 -10.52
CA ALA A 357 6.68 -6.05 -9.82
C ALA A 357 5.48 -5.91 -10.79
N ARG A 358 5.66 -5.24 -11.94
CA ARG A 358 4.62 -5.16 -13.00
C ARG A 358 4.30 -6.54 -13.57
N ALA A 359 5.33 -7.35 -13.87
CA ALA A 359 5.16 -8.71 -14.33
C ALA A 359 4.45 -9.59 -13.29
N LEU A 360 4.76 -9.40 -12.01
CA LEU A 360 4.09 -10.09 -10.91
C LEU A 360 2.59 -9.73 -10.86
N ILE A 361 2.21 -8.45 -10.95
CA ILE A 361 0.80 -8.05 -10.97
C ILE A 361 0.05 -8.71 -12.11
N LYS A 362 0.62 -8.67 -13.33
CA LYS A 362 0.01 -9.29 -14.50
C LYS A 362 -0.19 -10.80 -14.29
N THR A 363 0.87 -11.49 -13.87
CA THR A 363 0.84 -12.93 -13.61
C THR A 363 -0.17 -13.30 -12.52
N THR A 364 -0.26 -12.49 -11.46
CA THR A 364 -1.20 -12.71 -10.36
C THR A 364 -2.63 -12.52 -10.82
N SER A 365 -2.91 -11.49 -11.62
CA SER A 365 -4.25 -11.24 -12.18
C SER A 365 -4.70 -12.36 -13.11
N ASP A 366 -3.80 -12.83 -13.99
CA ASP A 366 -4.10 -13.94 -14.90
C ASP A 366 -4.42 -15.22 -14.12
N ARG A 367 -3.62 -15.55 -13.09
CA ARG A 367 -3.85 -16.71 -12.21
C ARG A 367 -5.11 -16.58 -11.37
N ARG A 368 -5.41 -15.39 -10.87
CA ARG A 368 -6.64 -15.09 -10.12
C ARG A 368 -7.88 -15.30 -10.98
N GLU A 369 -7.83 -14.93 -12.26
CA GLU A 369 -8.92 -15.16 -13.20
C GLU A 369 -9.11 -16.65 -13.52
N LEU A 370 -8.01 -17.39 -13.72
CA LEU A 370 -8.07 -18.86 -13.85
C LEU A 370 -8.74 -19.51 -12.63
N ILE A 371 -8.39 -19.08 -11.41
CA ILE A 371 -9.00 -19.60 -10.18
C ILE A 371 -10.51 -19.34 -10.14
N LYS A 372 -10.97 -18.16 -10.58
CA LYS A 372 -12.41 -17.87 -10.67
C LYS A 372 -13.10 -18.78 -11.67
N GLN A 373 -12.50 -18.99 -12.84
CA GLN A 373 -13.03 -19.88 -13.88
C GLN A 373 -13.16 -21.32 -13.34
N TYR A 374 -12.11 -21.85 -12.71
CA TYR A 374 -12.16 -23.18 -12.10
C TYR A 374 -13.30 -23.33 -11.08
N ARG A 375 -13.54 -22.28 -10.27
CA ARG A 375 -14.65 -22.30 -9.32
C ARG A 375 -16.01 -22.30 -10.01
N GLN A 376 -16.18 -21.49 -11.06
CA GLN A 376 -17.42 -21.46 -11.84
C GLN A 376 -17.68 -22.81 -12.53
N ASP A 377 -16.65 -23.44 -13.08
CA ASP A 377 -16.74 -24.76 -13.71
C ASP A 377 -17.09 -25.85 -12.68
N GLU A 378 -16.51 -25.81 -11.48
CA GLU A 378 -16.85 -26.75 -10.40
C GLU A 378 -18.31 -26.58 -9.95
N GLU A 379 -18.76 -25.33 -9.81
CA GLU A 379 -20.14 -25.00 -9.45
C GLU A 379 -21.13 -25.43 -10.55
N ALA A 380 -20.80 -25.20 -11.83
CA ALA A 380 -21.58 -25.65 -12.97
C ALA A 380 -21.62 -27.18 -13.07
N GLY A 381 -20.50 -27.86 -12.84
CA GLY A 381 -20.42 -29.31 -12.84
C GLY A 381 -21.25 -29.94 -11.71
N ARG A 382 -21.25 -29.33 -10.52
CA ARG A 382 -22.13 -29.76 -9.42
C ARG A 382 -23.60 -29.52 -9.74
N MET A 383 -23.94 -28.37 -10.31
CA MET A 383 -25.31 -28.09 -10.75
C MET A 383 -25.76 -29.10 -11.80
N HIS A 384 -24.91 -29.45 -12.76
CA HIS A 384 -25.22 -30.44 -13.77
C HIS A 384 -25.48 -31.84 -13.16
N ARG A 385 -24.66 -32.27 -12.20
CA ARG A 385 -24.90 -33.53 -11.47
C ARG A 385 -26.18 -33.49 -10.64
N LEU A 386 -26.46 -32.38 -9.97
CA LEU A 386 -27.70 -32.19 -9.22
C LEU A 386 -28.92 -32.26 -10.16
N ASN A 387 -28.87 -31.57 -11.29
CA ASN A 387 -29.93 -31.60 -12.29
C ASN A 387 -30.15 -33.01 -12.83
N LYS A 388 -29.08 -33.76 -13.14
CA LYS A 388 -29.19 -35.16 -13.58
C LYS A 388 -29.85 -36.04 -12.51
N ASN A 389 -29.46 -35.90 -11.25
CA ASN A 389 -30.09 -36.65 -10.16
C ASN A 389 -31.56 -36.27 -9.99
N LEU A 390 -31.91 -34.99 -10.13
CA LEU A 390 -33.30 -34.51 -10.11
C LEU A 390 -34.12 -35.06 -11.29
N GLU A 391 -33.52 -35.17 -12.48
CA GLU A 391 -34.13 -35.83 -13.64
C GLU A 391 -34.41 -37.31 -13.36
N GLU A 392 -33.43 -38.04 -12.81
CA GLU A 392 -33.59 -39.46 -12.42
C GLU A 392 -34.68 -39.63 -11.35
N GLU A 393 -34.69 -38.79 -10.32
CA GLU A 393 -35.73 -38.78 -9.27
C GLU A 393 -37.12 -38.47 -9.86
N ALA A 394 -37.22 -37.51 -10.78
CA ALA A 394 -38.48 -37.18 -11.45
C ALA A 394 -39.02 -38.35 -12.29
N ILE A 395 -38.14 -39.12 -12.95
CA ILE A 395 -38.53 -40.33 -13.70
C ILE A 395 -39.10 -41.39 -12.75
N VAL A 396 -38.47 -41.62 -11.60
CA VAL A 396 -38.95 -42.59 -10.60
C VAL A 396 -40.34 -42.20 -10.07
N VAL A 397 -40.55 -40.93 -9.74
CA VAL A 397 -41.87 -40.42 -9.31
C VAL A 397 -42.92 -40.59 -10.41
N MET A 398 -42.55 -40.35 -11.68
CA MET A 398 -43.45 -40.58 -12.82
C MET A 398 -43.86 -42.06 -12.94
N ILE A 399 -42.97 -43.01 -12.68
CA ILE A 399 -43.29 -44.44 -12.70
C ILE A 399 -44.26 -44.79 -11.57
N ILE A 400 -43.98 -44.34 -10.34
CA ILE A 400 -44.84 -44.62 -9.17
C ILE A 400 -46.25 -44.07 -9.43
N THR A 401 -46.37 -42.83 -9.92
CA THR A 401 -47.66 -42.22 -10.21
C THR A 401 -48.42 -42.93 -11.33
N LEU A 402 -47.73 -43.46 -12.34
CA LEU A 402 -48.37 -44.27 -13.39
C LEU A 402 -48.88 -45.60 -12.84
N VAL A 403 -48.08 -46.29 -12.00
CA VAL A 403 -48.50 -47.53 -11.35
C VAL A 403 -49.71 -47.28 -10.45
N THR A 404 -49.69 -46.25 -9.61
CA THR A 404 -50.84 -45.95 -8.73
C THR A 404 -52.11 -45.58 -9.50
N LEU A 405 -52.01 -44.87 -10.63
CA LEU A 405 -53.16 -44.55 -11.49
C LEU A 405 -53.83 -45.80 -12.08
N VAL A 406 -53.08 -46.87 -12.33
CA VAL A 406 -53.60 -48.17 -12.82
C VAL A 406 -54.23 -48.96 -11.68
N TYR A 407 -53.58 -49.02 -10.51
CA TYR A 407 -54.06 -49.82 -9.38
C TYR A 407 -55.23 -49.17 -8.64
N LEU A 408 -55.32 -47.84 -8.58
CA LEU A 408 -56.31 -47.13 -7.78
C LEU A 408 -57.77 -47.47 -8.14
N PRO A 409 -58.17 -47.52 -9.43
CA PRO A 409 -59.51 -47.98 -9.81
C PRO A 409 -59.77 -49.44 -9.48
N ALA A 410 -58.79 -50.32 -9.71
CA ALA A 410 -58.92 -51.75 -9.44
C ALA A 410 -59.10 -52.02 -7.94
N THR A 411 -58.32 -51.34 -7.09
CA THR A 411 -58.44 -51.42 -5.63
C THR A 411 -59.77 -50.86 -5.15
N PHE A 412 -60.22 -49.71 -5.68
CA PHE A 412 -61.52 -49.13 -5.30
C PHE A 412 -62.68 -50.06 -5.66
N VAL A 413 -62.70 -50.61 -6.88
CA VAL A 413 -63.73 -51.55 -7.33
C VAL A 413 -63.65 -52.85 -6.53
N SER A 414 -62.45 -53.39 -6.29
CA SER A 414 -62.28 -54.59 -5.46
C SER A 414 -62.81 -54.40 -4.04
N THR A 415 -62.53 -53.26 -3.41
CA THR A 415 -63.04 -52.94 -2.06
C THR A 415 -64.56 -52.77 -2.10
N PHE A 416 -65.11 -52.07 -3.09
CA PHE A 416 -66.56 -51.87 -3.23
C PHE A 416 -67.31 -53.20 -3.38
N PHE A 417 -66.84 -54.10 -4.25
CA PHE A 417 -67.43 -55.43 -4.45
C PHE A 417 -67.18 -56.40 -3.28
N SER A 418 -66.23 -56.08 -2.39
CA SER A 418 -66.00 -56.84 -1.14
C SER A 418 -66.89 -56.39 0.03
N THR A 419 -67.67 -55.32 -0.15
CA THR A 419 -68.66 -54.89 0.86
C THR A 419 -69.99 -55.64 0.72
N ASP A 420 -70.77 -55.71 1.80
CA ASP A 420 -72.11 -56.35 1.84
C ASP A 420 -73.17 -55.72 0.91
N ILE A 421 -72.79 -54.69 0.14
CA ILE A 421 -73.64 -54.01 -0.84
C ILE A 421 -73.95 -54.91 -2.04
N VAL A 422 -73.05 -55.82 -2.41
CA VAL A 422 -73.23 -56.75 -3.55
C VAL A 422 -73.24 -58.20 -3.03
N LYS A 423 -74.44 -58.77 -2.87
CA LYS A 423 -74.61 -60.17 -2.44
C LYS A 423 -74.78 -61.08 -3.65
N TYR A 424 -73.86 -62.03 -3.82
CA TYR A 424 -74.02 -63.14 -4.75
C TYR A 424 -74.66 -64.30 -3.97
N GLN A 425 -75.84 -64.74 -4.39
CA GLN A 425 -76.60 -65.79 -3.70
C GLN A 425 -75.78 -67.08 -3.58
N GLU A 426 -75.80 -67.66 -2.38
CA GLU A 426 -75.13 -68.92 -2.07
C GLU A 426 -75.89 -70.09 -2.67
N ASP A 427 -75.39 -70.64 -3.78
CA ASP A 427 -75.69 -72.03 -4.12
C ASP A 427 -74.65 -72.93 -3.43
N GLU A 428 -75.15 -73.87 -2.65
CA GLU A 428 -74.43 -74.77 -1.75
C GLU A 428 -73.52 -75.73 -2.55
N TYR A 429 -72.19 -75.50 -2.53
CA TYR A 429 -71.20 -76.46 -3.02
C TYR A 429 -70.00 -76.57 -2.05
N PRO A 430 -69.40 -77.77 -1.84
CA PRO A 430 -68.52 -78.03 -0.71
C PRO A 430 -67.05 -77.63 -0.91
N ASP A 431 -66.63 -77.20 -2.10
CA ASP A 431 -65.24 -76.85 -2.39
C ASP A 431 -65.13 -75.46 -3.05
N GLY A 432 -64.63 -74.47 -2.30
CA GLY A 432 -64.07 -73.21 -2.79
C GLY A 432 -65.03 -72.26 -3.53
N LYS A 433 -65.55 -71.24 -2.84
CA LYS A 433 -66.43 -70.18 -3.40
C LYS A 433 -65.68 -69.28 -4.41
N PHE A 434 -65.76 -69.59 -5.71
CA PHE A 434 -65.43 -68.68 -6.81
C PHE A 434 -66.67 -68.43 -7.69
N SER A 435 -67.15 -67.19 -7.76
CA SER A 435 -68.28 -66.82 -8.62
C SER A 435 -67.79 -66.21 -9.92
N GLN A 436 -67.97 -66.92 -11.05
CA GLN A 436 -67.66 -66.41 -12.38
C GLN A 436 -68.43 -65.12 -12.69
N LEU A 437 -69.68 -65.02 -12.24
CA LEU A 437 -70.51 -63.83 -12.43
C LEU A 437 -69.94 -62.60 -11.71
N ALA A 438 -69.33 -62.78 -10.53
CA ALA A 438 -68.69 -61.68 -9.80
C ALA A 438 -67.44 -61.18 -10.52
N MET A 439 -66.65 -62.09 -11.09
CA MET A 439 -65.46 -61.76 -11.88
C MET A 439 -65.81 -60.97 -13.15
N ASP A 440 -66.82 -61.39 -13.89
CA ASP A 440 -67.25 -60.70 -15.12
C ASP A 440 -67.75 -59.28 -14.84
N ARG A 441 -68.50 -59.09 -13.75
CA ARG A 441 -68.96 -57.76 -13.34
C ARG A 441 -67.84 -56.88 -12.83
N TRP A 442 -66.89 -57.45 -12.09
CA TRP A 442 -65.69 -56.73 -11.67
C TRP A 442 -64.86 -56.25 -12.87
N LEU A 443 -64.67 -57.08 -13.90
CA LEU A 443 -63.97 -56.70 -15.14
C LEU A 443 -64.73 -55.62 -15.92
N GLN A 444 -66.06 -55.73 -16.04
CA GLN A 444 -66.91 -54.75 -16.74
C GLN A 444 -66.84 -53.35 -16.13
N VAL A 445 -66.59 -53.21 -14.83
CA VAL A 445 -66.48 -51.91 -14.15
C VAL A 445 -65.04 -51.43 -14.06
N THR A 446 -64.09 -52.34 -13.81
CA THR A 446 -62.67 -51.99 -13.60
C THR A 446 -62.01 -51.51 -14.89
N LEU A 447 -62.26 -52.17 -16.03
CA LEU A 447 -61.60 -51.82 -17.30
C LEU A 447 -62.00 -50.43 -17.84
N PRO A 448 -63.29 -50.02 -17.86
CA PRO A 448 -63.66 -48.67 -18.28
C PRO A 448 -63.15 -47.59 -17.32
N LEU A 449 -63.15 -47.88 -16.01
CA LEU A 449 -62.71 -46.92 -15.00
C LEU A 449 -61.20 -46.70 -15.06
N THR A 450 -60.41 -47.76 -15.26
CA THR A 450 -58.96 -47.64 -15.51
C THR A 450 -58.65 -46.92 -16.82
N LEU A 451 -59.40 -47.17 -17.89
CA LEU A 451 -59.26 -46.43 -19.15
C LEU A 451 -59.58 -44.94 -18.95
N PHE A 452 -60.63 -44.63 -18.19
CA PHE A 452 -61.01 -43.26 -17.89
C PHE A 452 -59.95 -42.53 -17.03
N THR A 453 -59.41 -43.17 -15.99
CA THR A 453 -58.36 -42.55 -15.16
C THR A 453 -57.08 -42.30 -15.95
N ILE A 454 -56.68 -43.23 -16.83
CA ILE A 454 -55.52 -43.05 -17.72
C ILE A 454 -55.77 -41.90 -18.71
N CYS A 455 -56.94 -41.86 -19.36
CA CYS A 455 -57.29 -40.78 -20.30
C CYS A 455 -57.37 -39.41 -19.61
N ALA A 456 -57.94 -39.33 -18.42
CA ALA A 456 -58.01 -38.11 -17.63
C ALA A 456 -56.61 -37.63 -17.22
N ALA A 457 -55.75 -38.53 -16.76
CA ALA A 457 -54.36 -38.22 -16.43
C ALA A 457 -53.55 -37.76 -17.66
N TRP A 458 -53.73 -38.42 -18.81
CA TRP A 458 -53.09 -38.02 -20.06
C TRP A 458 -53.56 -36.64 -20.54
N GLY A 459 -54.86 -36.36 -20.44
CA GLY A 459 -55.46 -35.05 -20.72
C GLY A 459 -54.91 -33.96 -19.80
N ALA A 460 -54.82 -34.21 -18.50
CA ALA A 460 -54.27 -33.28 -17.52
C ALA A 460 -52.78 -33.00 -17.78
N LYS A 461 -51.98 -34.04 -18.08
CA LYS A 461 -50.56 -33.90 -18.43
C LYS A 461 -50.37 -33.06 -19.70
N LYS A 462 -51.16 -33.33 -20.74
CA LYS A 462 -51.10 -32.58 -22.00
C LYS A 462 -51.49 -31.11 -21.80
N TRP A 463 -52.51 -30.85 -20.99
CA TRP A 463 -52.92 -29.48 -20.65
C TRP A 463 -51.85 -28.73 -19.85
N ALA A 464 -51.27 -29.37 -18.83
CA ALA A 464 -50.18 -28.79 -18.05
C ALA A 464 -48.94 -28.50 -18.92
N SER A 465 -48.58 -29.41 -19.83
CA SER A 465 -47.46 -29.20 -20.76
C SER A 465 -47.67 -28.06 -21.75
N ARG A 466 -48.91 -27.84 -22.21
CA ARG A 466 -49.24 -26.69 -23.08
C ARG A 466 -49.16 -25.38 -22.32
N LYS A 467 -49.67 -25.32 -21.10
CA LYS A 467 -49.56 -24.14 -20.23
C LYS A 467 -48.10 -23.78 -19.91
N ALA A 468 -47.26 -24.78 -19.65
CA ALA A 468 -45.83 -24.55 -19.40
C ALA A 468 -45.12 -23.99 -20.66
N ALA A 469 -45.45 -24.52 -21.85
CA ALA A 469 -44.89 -24.03 -23.11
C ALA A 469 -45.38 -22.62 -23.48
N GLU A 470 -46.60 -22.25 -23.11
CA GLU A 470 -47.13 -20.88 -23.27
C GLU A 470 -46.43 -19.89 -22.34
N ALA A 471 -46.14 -20.29 -21.10
CA ALA A 471 -45.42 -19.46 -20.12
C ALA A 471 -43.95 -19.21 -20.50
N ASP A 472 -43.24 -20.22 -21.04
CA ASP A 472 -41.87 -20.05 -21.55
C ASP A 472 -41.81 -19.21 -22.84
N GLY A 473 -42.91 -19.17 -23.60
CA GLY A 473 -43.05 -18.35 -24.81
C GLY A 473 -43.25 -16.86 -24.55
N GLU A 474 -43.76 -16.47 -23.39
CA GLU A 474 -43.94 -15.06 -22.97
C GLU A 474 -42.66 -14.43 -22.37
N VAL A 475 -41.63 -15.23 -22.06
CA VAL A 475 -40.37 -14.77 -21.42
C VAL A 475 -39.22 -14.59 -22.44
N ARG A 476 -39.46 -14.91 -23.72
CA ARG A 476 -38.58 -14.53 -24.85
C ARG A 476 -39.09 -13.27 -25.53
#